data_AF-Q12I33-F1
#
_entry.id   AF-Q12I33-F1
#
_cell.length_a   1.000
_cell.length_b   1.000
_cell.length_c   1.000
_cell.angle_alpha   90.00
_cell.angle_beta   90.00
_cell.angle_gamma   90.00
#
_symmetry.space_group_name_H-M   'P 1'
#
loop_
_entity.id
_entity.type
_entity.pdbx_description
1 polymer ?
#
loop_
_entity_poly.entity_id
_entity_poly.type
_entity_poly.pdbx_seq_one_letter_code
_entity_poly.pdbx_strand_id
1 'polypeptide(L)'
;MIAIGQLDNARAAQAFIDYLRGIGIDCEPVSNEQGVMLVIHNAEQQAQAKAEFERFLAEPYADRYLKASWDSGDTKAQLDYGAAGLGLVQHFITQSGPLTLGVFAISLLLFALMNFGLLELVYTSLSFFGATQAIDLTQVWRVFTPSLLHFSLLHIMFNLLWWWYLGGKIELRLGAPKLLVLLLVAGTLPNILQYFISGPNFGGLSGVVYALVGYTWLMGKRRPQSGLQLPDSYMGFMMLWLVLGFTDLLGMPIANGAHLGGLLIGLTQAAFDSRKLKAS
;
A
#
# COMPACT_ATOMS: atom_id res chain seq x y z
N MET A 1 -25.09 7.94 32.87
CA MET A 1 -24.52 7.72 31.53
C MET A 1 -25.64 7.51 30.52
N ILE A 2 -25.89 8.52 29.69
CA ILE A 2 -26.94 8.53 28.67
C ILE A 2 -26.27 8.81 27.32
N ALA A 3 -26.40 7.89 26.37
CA ALA A 3 -25.84 8.07 25.03
C ALA A 3 -26.64 9.10 24.23
N ILE A 4 -25.94 10.07 23.64
CA ILE A 4 -26.54 11.11 22.79
C ILE A 4 -26.28 10.87 21.30
N GLY A 5 -25.23 10.13 20.95
CA GLY A 5 -24.86 9.85 19.56
C GLY A 5 -23.51 9.18 19.43
N GLN A 6 -23.12 8.89 18.18
CA GLN A 6 -21.86 8.25 17.84
C GLN A 6 -21.22 8.94 16.63
N LEU A 7 -19.90 9.11 16.66
CA LEU A 7 -19.11 9.70 15.59
C LEU A 7 -17.97 8.76 15.19
N ASP A 8 -17.77 8.59 13.89
CA ASP A 8 -16.74 7.71 13.35
C ASP A 8 -15.31 8.30 13.47
N ASN A 9 -15.20 9.57 13.87
CA ASN A 9 -13.95 10.31 13.95
C ASN A 9 -13.72 10.89 15.35
N ALA A 10 -12.65 10.46 16.01
CA ALA A 10 -12.28 10.88 17.35
C ALA A 10 -12.04 12.40 17.48
N ARG A 11 -11.52 13.05 16.44
CA ARG A 11 -11.29 14.51 16.45
C ARG A 11 -12.60 15.29 16.33
N ALA A 12 -13.55 14.79 15.53
CA ALA A 12 -14.88 15.39 15.42
C ALA A 12 -15.64 15.25 16.76
N ALA A 13 -15.55 14.08 17.40
CA ALA A 13 -16.08 13.88 18.74
C ALA A 13 -15.49 14.85 19.77
N GLN A 14 -14.16 15.05 19.76
CA GLN A 14 -13.52 15.98 20.68
C GLN A 14 -14.00 17.42 20.47
N ALA A 15 -14.04 17.90 19.22
CA ALA A 15 -14.51 19.26 18.92
C ALA A 15 -15.96 19.49 19.37
N PHE A 16 -16.81 18.46 19.28
CA PHE A 16 -18.17 18.53 19.75
C PHE A 16 -18.27 18.48 21.29
N ILE A 17 -17.45 17.67 21.97
CA ILE A 17 -17.36 17.63 23.44
C ILE A 17 -16.91 18.98 23.99
N ASP A 18 -15.90 19.59 23.37
CA ASP A 18 -15.39 20.92 23.72
C ASP A 18 -16.50 21.98 23.62
N TYR A 19 -17.30 21.91 22.56
CA TYR A 19 -18.48 22.77 22.38
C TYR A 19 -19.56 22.54 23.44
N LEU A 20 -19.92 21.28 23.73
CA LEU A 20 -20.92 20.95 24.75
C LEU A 20 -20.48 21.48 26.13
N ARG A 21 -19.19 21.35 26.46
CA ARG A 21 -18.62 21.92 27.68
C ARG A 21 -18.76 23.44 27.72
N GLY A 22 -18.52 24.12 26.60
CA GLY A 22 -18.69 25.56 26.46
C GLY A 22 -20.12 26.05 26.73
N ILE A 23 -21.13 25.20 26.52
CA ILE A 23 -22.53 25.48 26.83
C ILE A 23 -23.02 24.85 28.15
N GLY A 24 -22.10 24.34 28.98
CA GLY A 24 -22.39 23.80 30.31
C GLY A 24 -22.97 22.38 30.33
N ILE A 25 -22.76 21.60 29.26
CA ILE A 25 -23.14 20.19 29.17
C ILE A 25 -21.88 19.34 29.29
N ASP A 26 -21.80 18.54 30.35
CA ASP A 26 -20.68 17.63 30.55
C ASP A 26 -20.89 16.34 29.75
N CYS A 27 -19.94 16.04 28.87
CA CYS A 27 -19.99 14.93 27.93
C CYS A 27 -18.66 14.18 27.92
N GLU A 28 -18.74 12.86 28.04
CA GLU A 28 -17.59 11.96 28.03
C GLU A 28 -17.55 11.12 26.75
N PRO A 29 -16.37 10.92 26.16
CA PRO A 29 -16.18 9.99 25.05
C PRO A 29 -16.04 8.56 25.56
N VAL A 30 -16.73 7.61 24.91
CA VAL A 30 -16.57 6.18 25.10
C VAL A 30 -16.18 5.55 23.75
N SER A 31 -14.94 5.10 23.62
CA SER A 31 -14.44 4.46 22.40
C SER A 31 -15.03 3.07 22.20
N ASN A 32 -15.44 2.74 20.98
CA ASN A 32 -15.92 1.42 20.58
C ASN A 32 -15.40 1.03 19.18
N GLU A 33 -15.69 -0.20 18.71
CA GLU A 33 -15.22 -0.70 17.39
C GLU A 33 -15.77 0.09 16.19
N GLN A 34 -16.83 0.87 16.38
CA GLN A 34 -17.53 1.63 15.34
C GLN A 34 -17.27 3.15 15.44
N GLY A 35 -16.42 3.62 16.37
CA GLY A 35 -16.13 5.04 16.56
C GLY A 35 -16.14 5.48 18.03
N VAL A 36 -16.52 6.73 18.27
CA VAL A 36 -16.61 7.33 19.60
C VAL A 36 -18.07 7.61 19.93
N MET A 37 -18.57 6.95 20.97
CA MET A 37 -19.89 7.20 21.54
C MET A 37 -19.82 8.35 22.52
N LEU A 38 -20.79 9.26 22.44
CA LEU A 38 -20.88 10.44 23.29
C LEU A 38 -21.91 10.21 24.38
N VAL A 39 -21.49 10.37 25.63
CA VAL A 39 -22.30 10.04 26.80
C VAL A 39 -22.36 11.23 27.75
N ILE A 40 -23.56 11.62 28.16
CA ILE A 40 -23.78 12.67 29.17
C ILE A 40 -24.23 12.06 30.51
N HIS A 41 -24.07 12.82 31.59
CA HIS A 41 -24.46 12.38 32.93
C HIS A 41 -25.83 12.89 33.37
N ASN A 42 -26.27 14.05 32.87
CA ASN A 42 -27.53 14.68 33.26
C ASN A 42 -28.67 14.39 32.27
N ALA A 43 -29.73 13.72 32.74
CA ALA A 43 -30.91 13.39 31.95
C ALA A 43 -31.72 14.62 31.50
N GLU A 44 -31.73 15.69 32.29
CA GLU A 44 -32.47 16.92 31.97
C GLU A 44 -31.88 17.63 30.74
N GLN A 45 -30.58 17.46 30.50
CA GLN A 45 -29.85 18.05 29.37
C GLN A 45 -29.90 17.17 28.11
N GLN A 46 -30.49 15.98 28.16
CA GLN A 46 -30.48 15.01 27.05
C GLN A 46 -31.14 15.55 25.78
N ALA A 47 -32.29 16.22 25.92
CA ALA A 47 -33.01 16.77 24.76
C ALA A 47 -32.18 17.84 24.04
N GLN A 48 -31.54 18.73 24.81
CA GLN A 48 -30.66 19.77 24.28
C GLN A 48 -29.40 19.17 23.64
N ALA A 49 -28.75 18.22 24.32
CA ALA A 49 -27.53 17.58 23.80
C ALA A 49 -27.78 16.82 22.49
N LYS A 50 -28.94 16.16 22.35
CA LYS A 50 -29.34 15.49 21.10
C LYS A 50 -29.61 16.49 19.98
N ALA A 51 -30.29 17.60 20.25
CA ALA A 51 -30.55 18.64 19.26
C ALA A 51 -29.24 19.29 18.76
N GLU A 52 -28.30 19.55 19.67
CA GLU A 52 -26.97 20.06 19.30
C GLU A 52 -26.14 19.02 18.55
N PHE A 53 -26.31 17.73 18.85
CA PHE A 53 -25.66 16.64 18.12
C PHE A 53 -26.17 16.53 16.67
N GLU A 54 -27.48 16.60 16.46
CA GLU A 54 -28.07 16.65 15.11
C GLU A 54 -27.58 17.88 14.33
N ARG A 55 -27.46 19.03 15.00
CA ARG A 55 -26.91 20.25 14.41
C ARG A 55 -25.44 20.09 14.02
N PHE A 56 -24.64 19.43 14.85
CA PHE A 56 -23.25 19.14 14.54
C PHE A 56 -23.11 18.21 13.33
N LEU A 57 -23.98 17.21 13.20
CA LEU A 57 -24.00 16.34 12.03
C LEU A 57 -24.36 17.09 10.74
N ALA A 58 -25.23 18.09 10.83
CA ALA A 58 -25.61 18.93 9.70
C ALA A 58 -24.51 19.95 9.30
N GLU A 59 -23.81 20.53 10.28
CA GLU A 59 -22.81 21.58 10.07
C GLU A 59 -21.48 21.33 10.83
N PRO A 60 -20.75 20.23 10.55
CA PRO A 60 -19.62 19.79 11.38
C PRO A 60 -18.41 20.76 11.34
N TYR A 61 -18.36 21.65 10.35
CA TYR A 61 -17.25 22.58 10.13
C TYR A 61 -17.58 24.03 10.54
N ALA A 62 -18.69 24.26 11.25
CA ALA A 62 -19.04 25.60 11.69
C ALA A 62 -17.99 26.17 12.67
N ASP A 63 -17.72 27.48 12.58
CA ASP A 63 -16.72 28.19 13.38
C ASP A 63 -16.86 27.98 14.90
N ARG A 64 -18.07 27.72 15.38
CA ARG A 64 -18.35 27.49 16.81
C ARG A 64 -17.60 26.28 17.38
N TYR A 65 -17.47 25.21 16.59
CA TYR A 65 -16.81 23.97 17.02
C TYR A 65 -15.28 24.11 16.97
N LEU A 66 -14.80 24.89 16.00
CA LEU A 66 -13.38 25.25 15.92
C LEU A 66 -12.97 26.14 17.10
N LYS A 67 -13.74 27.19 17.39
CA LYS A 67 -13.48 28.11 18.51
C LYS A 67 -13.54 27.42 19.87
N ALA A 68 -14.55 26.57 20.09
CA ALA A 68 -14.69 25.85 21.35
C ALA A 68 -13.44 25.04 21.71
N SER A 69 -12.82 24.37 20.72
CA SER A 69 -11.60 23.59 20.92
C SER A 69 -10.35 24.45 21.21
N TRP A 70 -10.33 25.72 20.80
CA TRP A 70 -9.29 26.68 21.19
C TRP A 70 -9.48 27.20 22.62
N ASP A 71 -10.72 27.46 23.03
CA ASP A 71 -11.06 28.02 24.34
C ASP A 71 -10.99 26.96 25.46
N SER A 72 -11.30 25.70 25.15
CA SER A 72 -11.35 24.59 26.11
C SER A 72 -10.04 23.81 26.21
N GLY A 73 -8.89 24.42 25.88
CA GLY A 73 -7.55 23.84 25.74
C GLY A 73 -7.02 23.09 26.97
N ASP A 74 -7.69 22.01 27.34
CA ASP A 74 -7.31 21.07 28.37
C ASP A 74 -6.58 19.91 27.69
N THR A 75 -5.25 19.93 27.79
CA THR A 75 -4.34 18.85 27.36
C THR A 75 -4.58 17.52 28.10
N LYS A 76 -5.53 17.45 29.04
CA LYS A 76 -5.90 16.22 29.76
C LYS A 76 -6.92 15.32 29.05
N ALA A 77 -7.45 15.72 27.90
CA ALA A 77 -8.06 14.75 26.99
C ALA A 77 -6.93 13.83 26.48
N GLN A 78 -6.60 12.82 27.28
CA GLN A 78 -5.89 11.64 26.82
C GLN A 78 -6.80 10.97 25.80
N LEU A 79 -6.78 11.48 24.57
CA LEU A 79 -7.07 10.68 23.40
C LEU A 79 -6.04 9.56 23.48
N ASP A 80 -6.45 8.42 24.03
CA ASP A 80 -5.73 7.18 23.90
C ASP A 80 -5.78 6.84 22.40
N TYR A 81 -4.86 7.45 21.65
CA TYR A 81 -4.43 6.99 20.35
C TYR A 81 -3.68 5.67 20.59
N GLY A 82 -4.38 4.66 21.12
CA GLY A 82 -3.85 3.37 21.52
C GLY A 82 -2.84 2.94 20.48
N ALA A 83 -1.56 3.05 20.85
CA ALA A 83 -0.39 2.97 19.99
C ALA A 83 -0.70 3.11 18.49
N ALA A 84 -0.87 4.34 17.97
CA ALA A 84 -1.11 4.59 16.55
C ALA A 84 -0.13 3.83 15.61
N GLY A 85 1.10 3.58 16.08
CA GLY A 85 2.07 2.70 15.42
C GLY A 85 1.66 1.21 15.37
N LEU A 86 1.11 0.65 16.44
CA LEU A 86 0.55 -0.71 16.45
C LEU A 86 -0.66 -0.82 15.51
N GLY A 87 -1.52 0.20 15.44
CA GLY A 87 -2.63 0.25 14.48
C GLY A 87 -2.18 0.27 13.02
N LEU A 88 -1.17 1.08 12.70
CA LEU A 88 -0.57 1.14 11.35
C LEU A 88 0.12 -0.18 10.96
N VAL A 89 0.88 -0.78 11.89
CA VAL A 89 1.56 -2.06 11.67
C VAL A 89 0.53 -3.18 11.51
N GLN A 90 -0.50 -3.20 12.36
CA GLN A 90 -1.58 -4.18 12.26
C GLN A 90 -2.31 -4.04 10.92
N HIS A 91 -2.62 -2.81 10.49
CA HIS A 91 -3.22 -2.55 9.18
C HIS A 91 -2.33 -3.00 8.03
N PHE A 92 -1.02 -2.71 8.10
CA PHE A 92 -0.05 -3.15 7.11
C PHE A 92 0.01 -4.68 6.96
N ILE A 93 0.04 -5.39 8.09
CA ILE A 93 0.10 -6.86 8.13
C ILE A 93 -1.22 -7.47 7.64
N THR A 94 -2.36 -6.97 8.12
CA THR A 94 -3.68 -7.54 7.79
C THR A 94 -4.11 -7.31 6.35
N GLN A 95 -3.54 -6.32 5.66
CA GLN A 95 -3.78 -6.07 4.23
C GLN A 95 -2.88 -6.86 3.28
N SER A 96 -2.06 -7.79 3.80
CA SER A 96 -1.16 -8.59 2.99
C SER A 96 -1.10 -10.03 3.45
N GLY A 97 -0.90 -10.96 2.51
CA GLY A 97 -0.62 -12.33 2.87
C GLY A 97 0.87 -12.58 3.15
N PRO A 98 1.22 -13.79 3.59
CA PRO A 98 2.58 -14.14 4.00
C PRO A 98 3.59 -14.04 2.86
N LEU A 99 3.21 -14.31 1.60
CA LEU A 99 4.14 -14.19 0.47
C LEU A 99 4.50 -12.73 0.21
N THR A 100 3.50 -11.84 0.23
CA THR A 100 3.70 -10.39 0.07
C THR A 100 4.66 -9.86 1.14
N LEU A 101 4.40 -10.20 2.41
CA LEU A 101 5.24 -9.79 3.53
C LEU A 101 6.65 -10.40 3.47
N GLY A 102 6.76 -11.67 3.08
CA GLY A 102 8.05 -12.35 2.94
C GLY A 102 8.96 -11.71 1.89
N VAL A 103 8.43 -11.44 0.69
CA VAL A 103 9.19 -10.76 -0.38
C VAL A 103 9.54 -9.33 0.01
N PHE A 104 8.63 -8.63 0.70
CA PHE A 104 8.89 -7.29 1.23
C PHE A 104 10.08 -7.32 2.20
N ALA A 105 10.05 -8.21 3.19
CA ALA A 105 11.10 -8.35 4.20
C ALA A 105 12.45 -8.75 3.58
N ILE A 106 12.46 -9.71 2.65
CA ILE A 106 13.68 -10.13 1.96
C ILE A 106 14.29 -8.98 1.16
N SER A 107 13.49 -8.24 0.40
CA SER A 107 13.98 -7.11 -0.40
C SER A 107 14.56 -6.01 0.49
N LEU A 108 13.90 -5.72 1.62
CA LEU A 108 14.38 -4.74 2.59
C LEU A 108 15.69 -5.21 3.26
N LEU A 109 15.79 -6.48 3.61
CA LEU A 109 17.00 -7.08 4.17
C LEU A 109 18.16 -6.98 3.20
N LEU A 110 17.99 -7.40 1.94
CA LEU A 110 19.04 -7.34 0.92
C LEU A 110 19.51 -5.91 0.68
N PHE A 111 18.58 -4.96 0.60
CA PHE A 111 18.91 -3.54 0.49
C PHE A 111 19.70 -3.03 1.69
N ALA A 112 19.30 -3.41 2.92
CA ALA A 112 20.04 -3.06 4.12
C ALA A 112 21.48 -3.64 4.07
N LEU A 113 21.63 -4.93 3.79
CA LEU A 113 22.95 -5.58 3.70
C LEU A 113 23.85 -4.86 2.68
N MET A 114 23.33 -4.48 1.51
CA MET A 114 24.08 -3.73 0.51
C MET A 114 24.56 -2.36 1.03
N ASN A 115 23.74 -1.66 1.83
CA ASN A 115 24.10 -0.34 2.37
C ASN A 115 24.96 -0.40 3.65
N PHE A 116 25.00 -1.54 4.35
CA PHE A 116 25.79 -1.76 5.57
C PHE A 116 27.11 -2.52 5.31
N GLY A 117 27.70 -2.35 4.12
CA GLY A 117 29.05 -2.83 3.82
C GLY A 117 29.12 -4.22 3.16
N LEU A 118 28.00 -4.86 2.85
CA LEU A 118 27.96 -6.14 2.13
C LEU A 118 27.54 -6.01 0.67
N LEU A 119 27.71 -4.82 0.07
CA LEU A 119 27.36 -4.55 -1.33
C LEU A 119 27.97 -5.56 -2.29
N GLU A 120 29.29 -5.74 -2.24
CA GLU A 120 30.02 -6.61 -3.16
C GLU A 120 29.56 -8.06 -3.02
N LEU A 121 29.40 -8.55 -1.80
CA LEU A 121 28.94 -9.92 -1.51
C LEU A 121 27.54 -10.16 -2.08
N VAL A 122 26.59 -9.27 -1.74
CA VAL A 122 25.19 -9.41 -2.15
C VAL A 122 25.05 -9.27 -3.65
N TYR A 123 25.62 -8.22 -4.24
CA TYR A 123 25.54 -7.97 -5.67
C TYR A 123 26.18 -9.11 -6.45
N THR A 124 27.40 -9.51 -6.09
CA THR A 124 28.11 -10.60 -6.77
C THR A 124 27.36 -11.92 -6.70
N SER A 125 26.66 -12.21 -5.61
CA SER A 125 25.94 -13.48 -5.42
C SER A 125 24.59 -13.54 -6.14
N LEU A 126 23.93 -12.39 -6.32
CA LEU A 126 22.52 -12.31 -6.72
C LEU A 126 22.28 -11.57 -8.06
N SER A 127 23.27 -10.88 -8.60
CA SER A 127 23.19 -10.21 -9.90
C SER A 127 22.99 -11.21 -11.03
N PHE A 128 22.52 -10.72 -12.18
CA PHE A 128 22.33 -11.53 -13.37
C PHE A 128 23.67 -12.10 -13.86
N PHE A 129 23.62 -13.17 -14.67
CA PHE A 129 24.81 -13.76 -15.27
C PHE A 129 25.63 -12.72 -16.04
N GLY A 130 26.96 -12.73 -15.89
CA GLY A 130 27.84 -11.80 -16.60
C GLY A 130 27.93 -10.39 -15.99
N ALA A 131 27.19 -10.07 -14.92
CA ALA A 131 27.30 -8.76 -14.25
C ALA A 131 28.63 -8.59 -13.48
N THR A 132 29.06 -9.63 -12.76
CA THR A 132 30.25 -9.59 -11.88
C THR A 132 31.22 -10.74 -12.12
N GLN A 133 30.72 -11.87 -12.64
CA GLN A 133 31.48 -13.10 -12.85
C GLN A 133 31.21 -13.63 -14.26
N ALA A 134 32.07 -14.55 -14.71
CA ALA A 134 31.81 -15.32 -15.91
C ALA A 134 30.46 -16.04 -15.83
N ILE A 135 29.85 -16.30 -16.99
CA ILE A 135 28.55 -16.97 -17.05
C ILE A 135 28.72 -18.41 -16.56
N ASP A 136 28.08 -18.71 -15.43
CA ASP A 136 27.98 -20.06 -14.86
C ASP A 136 26.50 -20.45 -14.74
N LEU A 137 26.03 -21.31 -15.64
CA LEU A 137 24.63 -21.73 -15.71
C LEU A 137 24.20 -22.64 -14.55
N THR A 138 25.11 -23.08 -13.67
CA THR A 138 24.74 -23.83 -12.45
C THR A 138 24.03 -22.95 -11.43
N GLN A 139 24.24 -21.63 -11.50
CA GLN A 139 23.66 -20.65 -10.57
C GLN A 139 22.27 -20.18 -11.03
N VAL A 140 21.35 -21.13 -11.20
CA VAL A 140 20.04 -20.92 -11.85
C VAL A 140 19.18 -19.85 -11.19
N TRP A 141 19.40 -19.51 -9.92
CA TRP A 141 18.66 -18.45 -9.22
C TRP A 141 18.91 -17.06 -9.82
N ARG A 142 20.03 -16.85 -10.51
CA ARG A 142 20.43 -15.54 -11.06
C ARG A 142 19.52 -14.99 -12.14
N VAL A 143 18.64 -15.80 -12.72
CA VAL A 143 17.58 -15.27 -13.61
C VAL A 143 16.50 -14.51 -12.85
N PHE A 144 16.29 -14.86 -11.57
CA PHE A 144 15.24 -14.32 -10.72
C PHE A 144 15.77 -13.31 -9.69
N THR A 145 16.87 -13.63 -9.01
CA THR A 145 17.37 -12.84 -7.86
C THR A 145 17.68 -11.37 -8.13
N PRO A 146 18.01 -10.91 -9.36
CA PRO A 146 18.10 -9.48 -9.64
C PRO A 146 16.83 -8.71 -9.31
N SER A 147 15.66 -9.35 -9.38
CA SER A 147 14.36 -8.77 -9.03
C SER A 147 14.24 -8.38 -7.55
N LEU A 148 15.15 -8.84 -6.68
CA LEU A 148 15.18 -8.53 -5.26
C LEU A 148 16.18 -7.40 -4.91
N LEU A 149 17.09 -7.05 -5.84
CA LEU A 149 18.15 -6.07 -5.64
C LEU A 149 17.65 -4.66 -5.91
N HIS A 150 17.98 -3.71 -5.03
CA HIS A 150 17.62 -2.30 -5.20
C HIS A 150 18.84 -1.40 -4.93
N PHE A 151 18.94 -0.30 -5.66
CA PHE A 151 20.16 0.55 -5.69
C PHE A 151 19.95 1.97 -5.16
N SER A 152 18.73 2.33 -4.77
CA SER A 152 18.45 3.60 -4.11
C SER A 152 17.22 3.50 -3.21
N LEU A 153 17.12 4.39 -2.22
CA LEU A 153 16.00 4.43 -1.28
C LEU A 153 14.67 4.66 -2.00
N LEU A 154 14.62 5.63 -2.91
CA LEU A 154 13.41 5.93 -3.68
C LEU A 154 12.98 4.71 -4.52
N HIS A 155 13.92 4.01 -5.15
CA HIS A 155 13.63 2.83 -5.96
C HIS A 155 12.98 1.70 -5.14
N ILE A 156 13.56 1.34 -3.99
CA ILE A 156 12.97 0.29 -3.14
C ILE A 156 11.64 0.72 -2.53
N MET A 157 11.50 1.97 -2.10
CA MET A 157 10.25 2.46 -1.50
C MET A 157 9.09 2.36 -2.48
N PHE A 158 9.26 2.82 -3.72
CA PHE A 158 8.20 2.72 -4.74
C PHE A 158 7.86 1.27 -5.09
N ASN A 159 8.87 0.43 -5.31
CA ASN A 159 8.63 -0.98 -5.64
C ASN A 159 7.90 -1.71 -4.51
N LEU A 160 8.34 -1.53 -3.27
CA LEU A 160 7.73 -2.18 -2.11
C LEU A 160 6.34 -1.64 -1.79
N LEU A 161 6.08 -0.36 -2.00
CA LEU A 161 4.74 0.21 -1.89
C LEU A 161 3.77 -0.47 -2.87
N TRP A 162 4.14 -0.56 -4.14
CA TRP A 162 3.30 -1.17 -5.18
C TRP A 162 3.17 -2.68 -5.03
N TRP A 163 4.25 -3.36 -4.63
CA TRP A 163 4.23 -4.79 -4.30
C TRP A 163 3.29 -5.07 -3.12
N TRP A 164 3.41 -4.32 -2.02
CA TRP A 164 2.52 -4.47 -0.87
C TRP A 164 1.07 -4.20 -1.26
N TYR A 165 0.80 -3.09 -1.95
CA TYR A 165 -0.56 -2.69 -2.31
C TYR A 165 -1.25 -3.63 -3.30
N LEU A 166 -0.58 -4.01 -4.39
CA LEU A 166 -1.17 -4.85 -5.44
C LEU A 166 -0.98 -6.34 -5.15
N GLY A 167 0.21 -6.73 -4.70
CA GLY A 167 0.53 -8.10 -4.33
C GLY A 167 -0.35 -8.56 -3.17
N GLY A 168 -0.47 -7.74 -2.11
CA GLY A 168 -1.35 -8.02 -0.98
C GLY A 168 -2.80 -8.23 -1.40
N LYS A 169 -3.34 -7.35 -2.26
CA LYS A 169 -4.69 -7.52 -2.83
C LYS A 169 -4.83 -8.81 -3.64
N ILE A 170 -3.87 -9.14 -4.51
CA ILE A 170 -3.92 -10.37 -5.31
C ILE A 170 -3.86 -11.59 -4.41
N GLU A 171 -2.96 -11.62 -3.43
CA GLU A 171 -2.79 -12.74 -2.51
C GLU A 171 -4.04 -12.97 -1.65
N LEU A 172 -4.63 -11.90 -1.12
CA LEU A 172 -5.84 -12.01 -0.30
C LEU A 172 -7.09 -12.40 -1.12
N ARG A 173 -7.18 -11.97 -2.39
CA ARG A 173 -8.36 -12.23 -3.24
C ARG A 173 -8.27 -13.52 -4.03
N LEU A 174 -7.08 -13.87 -4.53
CA LEU A 174 -6.86 -14.98 -5.45
C LEU A 174 -5.90 -16.05 -4.89
N GLY A 175 -5.34 -15.83 -3.70
CA GLY A 175 -4.45 -16.77 -3.02
C GLY A 175 -2.97 -16.59 -3.37
N ALA A 176 -2.11 -17.04 -2.46
CA ALA A 176 -0.65 -17.04 -2.61
C ALA A 176 -0.14 -17.74 -3.88
N PRO A 177 -0.72 -18.86 -4.37
CA PRO A 177 -0.25 -19.50 -5.60
C PRO A 177 -0.35 -18.59 -6.83
N LYS A 178 -1.40 -17.75 -6.93
CA LYS A 178 -1.54 -16.82 -8.05
C LYS A 178 -0.46 -15.74 -8.00
N LEU A 179 -0.22 -15.16 -6.81
CA LEU A 179 0.83 -14.17 -6.64
C LEU A 179 2.21 -14.77 -6.89
N LEU A 180 2.47 -16.00 -6.44
CA LEU A 180 3.74 -16.70 -6.65
C LEU A 180 4.05 -16.91 -8.13
N VAL A 181 3.06 -17.31 -8.93
CA VAL A 181 3.24 -17.44 -10.39
C VAL A 181 3.58 -16.09 -11.02
N LEU A 182 2.84 -15.02 -10.66
CA LEU A 182 3.13 -13.68 -11.17
C LEU A 182 4.54 -13.22 -10.77
N LEU A 183 4.94 -13.43 -9.51
CA LEU A 183 6.26 -13.12 -8.99
C LEU A 183 7.36 -13.84 -9.77
N LEU A 184 7.28 -15.18 -9.89
CA LEU A 184 8.33 -15.97 -10.52
C LEU A 184 8.44 -15.70 -12.02
N VAL A 185 7.32 -15.62 -12.73
CA VAL A 185 7.31 -15.40 -14.18
C VAL A 185 7.74 -13.97 -14.52
N ALA A 186 7.15 -12.97 -13.87
CA ALA A 186 7.50 -11.56 -14.11
C ALA A 186 8.84 -11.15 -13.47
N GLY A 187 9.34 -11.91 -12.51
CA GLY A 187 10.66 -11.73 -11.93
C GLY A 187 11.77 -12.46 -12.70
N THR A 188 11.44 -13.23 -13.73
CA THR A 188 12.42 -14.03 -14.50
C THR A 188 12.45 -13.65 -15.97
N LEU A 189 11.32 -13.77 -16.68
CA LEU A 189 11.30 -13.55 -18.14
C LEU A 189 11.67 -12.12 -18.53
N PRO A 190 11.20 -11.08 -17.83
CA PRO A 190 11.59 -9.70 -18.14
C PRO A 190 13.07 -9.41 -17.84
N ASN A 191 13.70 -10.11 -16.88
CA ASN A 191 15.14 -10.01 -16.65
C ASN A 191 15.95 -10.56 -17.82
N ILE A 192 15.51 -11.68 -18.41
CA ILE A 192 16.12 -12.23 -19.62
C ILE A 192 15.98 -11.24 -20.78
N LEU A 193 14.79 -10.65 -20.96
CA LEU A 193 14.56 -9.62 -21.98
C LEU A 193 15.46 -8.39 -21.76
N GLN A 194 15.55 -7.91 -20.52
CA GLN A 194 16.40 -6.78 -20.15
C GLN A 194 17.88 -7.04 -20.45
N TYR A 195 18.36 -8.25 -20.17
CA TYR A 195 19.73 -8.66 -20.47
C TYR A 195 20.06 -8.51 -21.96
N PHE A 196 19.17 -8.95 -22.85
CA PHE A 196 19.38 -8.82 -24.29
C PHE A 196 19.27 -7.36 -24.81
N ILE A 197 18.58 -6.49 -24.08
CA ILE A 197 18.38 -5.08 -24.49
C ILE A 197 19.51 -4.17 -23.99
N SER A 198 19.96 -4.33 -22.74
CA SER A 198 20.92 -3.40 -22.12
C SER A 198 22.03 -4.07 -21.30
N GLY A 199 22.16 -5.39 -21.38
CA GLY A 199 23.17 -6.14 -20.62
C GLY A 199 22.75 -6.48 -19.19
N PRO A 200 23.66 -7.05 -18.38
CA PRO A 200 23.33 -7.73 -17.12
C PRO A 200 23.22 -6.81 -15.89
N ASN A 201 23.54 -5.52 -16.05
CA ASN A 201 23.62 -4.57 -14.95
C ASN A 201 22.25 -3.93 -14.66
N PHE A 202 21.36 -4.71 -14.05
CA PHE A 202 20.03 -4.28 -13.63
C PHE A 202 19.61 -4.97 -12.34
N GLY A 203 18.49 -4.52 -11.78
CA GLY A 203 17.85 -5.10 -10.61
C GLY A 203 16.62 -4.31 -10.21
N GLY A 204 15.76 -4.94 -9.42
CA GLY A 204 14.57 -4.32 -8.83
C GLY A 204 13.31 -5.10 -9.12
N LEU A 205 12.34 -4.95 -8.22
CA LEU A 205 11.05 -5.64 -8.30
C LEU A 205 10.10 -5.01 -9.33
N SER A 206 10.55 -3.97 -10.04
CA SER A 206 9.71 -3.15 -10.90
C SER A 206 9.09 -3.93 -12.06
N GLY A 207 9.80 -4.88 -12.68
CA GLY A 207 9.22 -5.78 -13.69
C GLY A 207 8.01 -6.57 -13.14
N VAL A 208 8.11 -7.05 -11.90
CA VAL A 208 7.00 -7.69 -11.20
C VAL A 208 5.88 -6.69 -10.92
N VAL A 209 6.20 -5.49 -10.45
CA VAL A 209 5.20 -4.41 -10.21
C VAL A 209 4.41 -4.10 -11.47
N TYR A 210 5.06 -3.94 -12.63
CA TYR A 210 4.37 -3.73 -13.91
C TYR A 210 3.45 -4.90 -14.28
N ALA A 211 3.84 -6.14 -13.97
CA ALA A 211 2.96 -7.29 -14.12
C ALA A 211 1.74 -7.23 -13.19
N LEU A 212 1.91 -6.83 -11.93
CA LEU A 212 0.79 -6.68 -11.00
C LEU A 212 -0.15 -5.55 -11.43
N VAL A 213 0.39 -4.43 -11.93
CA VAL A 213 -0.40 -3.32 -12.49
C VAL A 213 -1.23 -3.80 -13.68
N GLY A 214 -0.59 -4.42 -14.67
CA GLY A 214 -1.28 -4.96 -15.84
C GLY A 214 -2.34 -6.00 -15.48
N TYR A 215 -1.99 -6.90 -14.55
CA TYR A 215 -2.88 -7.96 -14.11
C TYR A 215 -4.11 -7.40 -13.40
N THR A 216 -3.92 -6.58 -12.36
CA THR A 216 -5.02 -6.01 -11.56
C THR A 216 -5.91 -5.09 -12.37
N TRP A 217 -5.35 -4.25 -13.24
CA TRP A 217 -6.13 -3.36 -14.10
C TRP A 217 -7.03 -4.13 -15.06
N LEU A 218 -6.48 -5.10 -15.80
CA LEU A 218 -7.26 -5.83 -16.78
C LEU A 218 -8.27 -6.78 -16.12
N MET A 219 -7.91 -7.40 -14.98
CA MET A 219 -8.86 -8.17 -14.18
C MET A 219 -10.01 -7.29 -13.67
N GLY A 220 -9.73 -6.07 -13.20
CA GLY A 220 -10.78 -5.14 -12.78
C GLY A 220 -11.72 -4.72 -13.90
N LYS A 221 -11.20 -4.52 -15.12
CA LYS A 221 -12.02 -4.20 -16.30
C LYS A 221 -12.86 -5.38 -16.79
N ARG A 222 -12.28 -6.59 -16.82
CA ARG A 222 -12.95 -7.78 -17.41
C ARG A 222 -13.74 -8.60 -16.40
N ARG A 223 -13.40 -8.50 -15.11
CA ARG A 223 -13.97 -9.24 -13.98
C ARG A 223 -14.06 -8.37 -12.72
N PRO A 224 -14.92 -7.33 -12.69
CA PRO A 224 -15.09 -6.49 -11.50
C PRO A 224 -15.43 -7.27 -10.23
N GLN A 225 -16.12 -8.41 -10.35
CA GLN A 225 -16.48 -9.31 -9.26
C GLN A 225 -15.30 -10.01 -8.58
N SER A 226 -14.10 -10.02 -9.20
CA SER A 226 -12.89 -10.56 -8.58
C SER A 226 -12.42 -9.75 -7.36
N GLY A 227 -12.96 -8.53 -7.18
CA GLY A 227 -12.53 -7.61 -6.12
C GLY A 227 -11.16 -6.98 -6.39
N LEU A 228 -10.53 -7.29 -7.53
CA LEU A 228 -9.34 -6.60 -8.01
C LEU A 228 -9.80 -5.39 -8.82
N GLN A 229 -9.46 -4.19 -8.37
CA GLN A 229 -9.72 -2.96 -9.09
C GLN A 229 -8.50 -2.05 -9.01
N LEU A 230 -8.14 -1.48 -10.15
CA LEU A 230 -7.11 -0.46 -10.26
C LEU A 230 -7.69 0.73 -11.04
N PRO A 231 -7.72 1.94 -10.46
CA PRO A 231 -8.14 3.14 -11.17
C PRO A 231 -7.31 3.36 -12.45
N ASP A 232 -7.95 3.88 -13.50
CA ASP A 232 -7.27 4.17 -14.77
C ASP A 232 -6.14 5.21 -14.62
N SER A 233 -6.25 6.11 -13.63
CA SER A 233 -5.20 7.07 -13.30
C SER A 233 -3.90 6.39 -12.85
N TYR A 234 -3.97 5.27 -12.14
CA TYR A 234 -2.78 4.53 -11.71
C TYR A 234 -2.11 3.79 -12.86
N MET A 235 -2.91 3.23 -13.78
CA MET A 235 -2.39 2.69 -15.03
C MET A 235 -1.74 3.80 -15.87
N GLY A 236 -2.41 4.94 -16.04
CA GLY A 236 -1.86 6.10 -16.75
C GLY A 236 -0.56 6.62 -16.14
N PHE A 237 -0.50 6.73 -14.81
CA PHE A 237 0.72 7.09 -14.07
C PHE A 237 1.86 6.11 -14.34
N MET A 238 1.59 4.81 -14.30
CA MET A 238 2.58 3.78 -14.62
C MET A 238 3.04 3.83 -16.07
N MET A 239 2.14 4.13 -17.01
CA MET A 239 2.50 4.26 -18.43
C MET A 239 3.35 5.50 -18.69
N LEU A 240 3.04 6.62 -18.03
CA LEU A 240 3.88 7.81 -18.06
C LEU A 240 5.28 7.48 -17.55
N TRP A 241 5.38 6.80 -16.41
CA TRP A 241 6.67 6.42 -15.83
C TRP A 241 7.46 5.44 -16.72
N LEU A 242 6.76 4.53 -17.40
CA LEU A 242 7.37 3.64 -18.39
C LEU A 242 7.96 4.42 -19.57
N VAL A 243 7.17 5.32 -20.17
CA VAL A 243 7.60 6.14 -21.31
C VAL A 243 8.76 7.03 -20.93
N LEU A 244 8.67 7.73 -19.78
CA LEU A 244 9.78 8.53 -19.25
C LEU A 244 11.01 7.67 -18.97
N GLY A 245 10.82 6.41 -18.56
CA GLY A 245 11.90 5.47 -18.37
C GLY A 245 12.70 5.20 -19.65
N PHE A 246 12.03 5.12 -20.80
CA PHE A 246 12.67 4.97 -22.13
C PHE A 246 13.38 6.24 -22.61
N THR A 247 13.28 7.34 -21.87
CA THR A 247 13.97 8.59 -22.18
C THR A 247 15.14 8.83 -21.23
N ASP A 248 16.16 9.56 -21.68
CA ASP A 248 17.29 9.95 -20.83
C ASP A 248 16.94 11.06 -19.81
N LEU A 249 15.68 11.53 -19.78
CA LEU A 249 15.21 12.64 -18.94
C LEU A 249 15.37 12.38 -17.44
N LEU A 250 15.41 11.11 -17.02
CA LEU A 250 15.51 10.73 -15.60
C LEU A 250 16.95 10.58 -15.13
N GLY A 251 17.95 10.66 -16.01
CA GLY A 251 19.38 10.63 -15.67
C GLY A 251 19.85 9.37 -14.94
N MET A 252 19.04 8.31 -14.93
CA MET A 252 19.33 7.03 -14.27
C MET A 252 19.08 5.88 -15.26
N PRO A 253 19.92 4.82 -15.28
CA PRO A 253 19.67 3.66 -16.13
C PRO A 253 18.42 2.92 -15.66
N ILE A 254 17.37 2.94 -16.48
CA ILE A 254 16.08 2.31 -16.17
C ILE A 254 15.94 1.02 -16.98
N ALA A 255 15.55 -0.06 -16.31
CA ALA A 255 15.34 -1.38 -16.91
C ALA A 255 14.01 -1.46 -17.67
N ASN A 256 13.87 -0.68 -18.75
CA ASN A 256 12.61 -0.56 -19.48
C ASN A 256 12.16 -1.86 -20.15
N GLY A 257 13.10 -2.70 -20.57
CA GLY A 257 12.81 -4.04 -21.09
C GLY A 257 12.13 -4.90 -20.02
N ALA A 258 12.61 -4.82 -18.78
CA ALA A 258 11.98 -5.50 -17.65
C ALA A 258 10.57 -4.97 -17.37
N HIS A 259 10.38 -3.66 -17.41
CA HIS A 259 9.05 -3.05 -17.17
C HIS A 259 8.03 -3.44 -18.24
N LEU A 260 8.39 -3.30 -19.52
CA LEU A 260 7.51 -3.65 -20.64
C LEU A 260 7.19 -5.15 -20.64
N GLY A 261 8.20 -6.01 -20.47
CA GLY A 261 8.01 -7.45 -20.37
C GLY A 261 7.09 -7.83 -19.21
N GLY A 262 7.28 -7.21 -18.05
CA GLY A 262 6.41 -7.36 -16.88
C GLY A 262 4.96 -7.02 -17.17
N LEU A 263 4.71 -5.84 -17.74
CA LEU A 263 3.36 -5.39 -18.11
C LEU A 263 2.66 -6.39 -19.04
N LEU A 264 3.35 -6.84 -20.09
CA LEU A 264 2.82 -7.80 -21.05
C LEU A 264 2.46 -9.15 -20.40
N ILE A 265 3.30 -9.64 -19.47
CA ILE A 265 3.02 -10.85 -18.70
C ILE A 265 1.73 -10.66 -17.87
N GLY A 266 1.63 -9.56 -17.14
CA GLY A 266 0.46 -9.24 -16.32
C GLY A 266 -0.84 -9.19 -17.12
N LEU A 267 -0.83 -8.44 -18.22
CA LEU A 267 -1.97 -8.31 -19.13
C LEU A 267 -2.35 -9.66 -19.74
N THR A 268 -1.38 -10.45 -20.17
CA THR A 268 -1.63 -11.77 -20.79
C THR A 268 -2.22 -12.75 -19.78
N GLN A 269 -1.65 -12.82 -18.57
CA GLN A 269 -2.15 -13.68 -17.50
C GLN A 269 -3.59 -13.28 -17.09
N ALA A 270 -3.88 -11.99 -16.96
CA ALA A 270 -5.23 -11.50 -16.68
C ALA A 270 -6.19 -11.79 -17.84
N ALA A 271 -5.76 -11.66 -19.08
CA ALA A 271 -6.57 -12.01 -20.25
C ALA A 271 -6.96 -13.48 -20.27
N PHE A 272 -6.06 -14.38 -19.82
CA PHE A 272 -6.33 -15.80 -19.69
C PHE A 272 -7.26 -16.12 -18.51
N ASP A 273 -6.97 -15.60 -17.32
CA ASP A 273 -7.75 -15.86 -16.11
C ASP A 273 -9.19 -15.30 -16.22
N SER A 274 -9.34 -14.13 -16.84
CA SER A 274 -10.66 -13.52 -17.08
C SER A 274 -11.55 -14.31 -18.06
N ARG A 275 -10.98 -15.21 -18.86
CA ARG A 275 -11.75 -16.14 -19.73
C ARG A 275 -12.25 -17.36 -18.97
N LYS A 276 -11.42 -17.95 -18.10
CA LYS A 276 -11.70 -19.24 -17.44
C LYS A 276 -12.83 -19.18 -16.41
N LEU A 277 -12.98 -18.06 -15.69
CA LEU A 277 -14.02 -17.91 -14.65
C LEU A 277 -15.45 -17.69 -15.18
N LYS A 278 -15.71 -17.95 -16.48
CA LYS A 278 -17.03 -17.75 -17.12
C LYS A 278 -17.87 -19.04 -17.10
N ALA A 279 -17.31 -20.13 -16.56
CA ALA A 279 -17.94 -21.43 -16.43
C ALA A 279 -18.07 -21.78 -14.94
N SER A 280 -19.12 -21.26 -14.30
CA SER A 280 -19.75 -21.82 -13.09
C SER A 280 -21.08 -21.12 -12.88
#